data_AF-A0A8J6HN31-F1
#
_entry.id   AF-A0A8J6HN31-F1
#
_cell.length_a   1.000
_cell.length_b   1.000
_cell.length_c   1.000
_cell.angle_alpha   90.00
_cell.angle_beta   90.00
_cell.angle_gamma   90.00
#
_symmetry.space_group_name_H-M   'P 1'
#
loop_
_entity.id
_entity.type
_entity.pdbx_description
1 polymer ?
#
loop_
_entity_poly.entity_id
_entity_poly.type
_entity_poly.pdbx_seq_one_letter_code
_entity_poly.pdbx_strand_id
1 'polypeptide(L)'
;MSEIEDNELDPRIQIELEKLNTTTDEINRLEIEYDEANTTFRMLLSESTRRLKVLSKKLGSCIERARPYYEALEIAKKAQQECQKAAVQFQRANEIHAAAKETVALAEQRFLSNQHEWQFDNAWQEMLNHATIKVTLYASSGLEFSLNGPKSG
;
A
#
# COMPACT_ATOMS: atom_id res chain seq x y z
N MET A 1 58.94 -28.54 -42.89
CA MET A 1 58.35 -28.95 -41.60
C MET A 1 58.08 -27.66 -40.85
N SER A 2 56.94 -27.03 -41.12
CA SER A 2 56.51 -25.83 -40.39
C SER A 2 55.75 -26.31 -39.17
N GLU A 3 56.29 -25.98 -38.00
CA GLU A 3 55.67 -26.14 -36.71
C GLU A 3 54.21 -25.69 -36.80
N ILE A 4 53.29 -26.62 -36.58
CA ILE A 4 51.92 -26.28 -36.22
C ILE A 4 52.11 -25.64 -34.86
N GLU A 5 52.16 -24.31 -34.81
CA GLU A 5 51.95 -23.57 -33.56
C GLU A 5 50.68 -24.16 -32.95
N ASP A 6 50.86 -24.93 -31.87
CA ASP A 6 49.83 -25.21 -30.89
C ASP A 6 49.32 -23.85 -30.43
N ASN A 7 48.35 -23.29 -31.16
CA ASN A 7 47.50 -22.22 -30.68
C ASN A 7 46.65 -22.82 -29.57
N GLU A 8 47.26 -22.94 -28.40
CA GLU A 8 46.63 -23.26 -27.14
C GLU A 8 45.39 -22.36 -27.04
N LEU A 9 44.19 -22.97 -27.12
CA LEU A 9 42.94 -22.22 -27.05
C LEU A 9 42.96 -21.36 -25.79
N ASP A 10 42.71 -20.05 -25.92
CA ASP A 10 42.66 -19.14 -24.77
C ASP A 10 41.68 -19.74 -23.73
N PRO A 11 42.15 -20.04 -22.50
CA PRO A 11 41.33 -20.66 -21.45
C PRO A 11 40.02 -19.91 -21.17
N ARG A 12 39.95 -18.61 -21.49
CA ARG A 12 38.73 -17.80 -21.39
C ARG A 12 37.63 -18.30 -22.34
N ILE A 13 37.98 -18.75 -23.54
CA ILE A 13 37.02 -19.29 -24.51
C ILE A 13 36.34 -20.54 -23.94
N GLN A 14 37.11 -21.41 -23.29
CA GLN A 14 36.56 -22.60 -22.64
C GLN A 14 35.60 -22.25 -21.50
N ILE A 15 35.95 -21.29 -20.66
CA ILE A 15 35.08 -20.81 -19.56
C ILE A 15 33.75 -20.27 -20.11
N GLU A 16 33.79 -19.46 -21.18
CA GLU A 16 32.56 -18.91 -21.76
C GLU A 16 31.71 -19.97 -22.46
N LEU A 17 32.32 -21.00 -23.06
CA LEU A 17 31.58 -22.15 -23.61
C LEU A 17 30.93 -23.00 -22.53
N GLU A 18 31.59 -23.22 -21.39
CA GLU A 18 31.01 -23.91 -20.23
C GLU A 18 29.83 -23.14 -19.64
N LYS A 19 29.94 -21.81 -19.54
CA LYS A 19 28.81 -20.94 -19.15
C LYS A 19 27.66 -21.02 -20.15
N LEU A 20 27.95 -20.99 -21.45
CA LEU A 20 26.93 -21.10 -22.50
C LEU A 20 26.18 -22.43 -22.41
N ASN A 21 26.91 -23.54 -22.25
CA ASN A 21 26.29 -24.86 -22.09
C ASN A 21 25.42 -24.91 -20.82
N THR A 22 25.94 -24.42 -19.69
CA THR A 22 25.18 -24.38 -18.43
C THR A 22 23.90 -23.54 -18.55
N THR A 23 24.00 -22.38 -19.20
CA THR A 23 22.85 -21.48 -19.43
C THR A 23 21.84 -22.13 -20.38
N THR A 24 22.31 -22.86 -21.39
CA THR A 24 21.44 -23.58 -22.34
C THR A 24 20.66 -24.69 -21.63
N ASP A 25 21.32 -25.45 -20.74
CA ASP A 25 20.66 -26.47 -19.92
C ASP A 25 19.63 -25.85 -18.97
N GLU A 26 19.94 -24.68 -18.39
CA GLU A 26 19.00 -23.95 -17.53
C GLU A 26 17.78 -23.45 -18.30
N ILE A 27 17.97 -22.92 -19.51
CA ILE A 27 16.87 -22.51 -20.41
C ILE A 27 15.97 -23.71 -20.71
N ASN A 28 16.55 -24.82 -21.16
CA ASN A 28 15.79 -26.03 -21.49
C ASN A 28 14.99 -26.55 -20.30
N ARG A 29 15.58 -26.52 -19.10
CA ARG A 29 14.89 -26.90 -17.87
C ARG A 29 13.72 -25.98 -17.55
N LEU A 30 13.92 -24.67 -17.63
CA LEU A 30 12.87 -23.67 -17.36
C LEU A 30 11.74 -23.75 -18.38
N GLU A 31 12.04 -24.04 -19.64
CA GLU A 31 11.02 -24.26 -20.68
C GLU A 31 10.14 -25.46 -20.34
N ILE A 32 10.72 -26.59 -19.92
CA ILE A 32 9.97 -27.77 -19.49
C ILE A 32 9.09 -27.45 -18.28
N GLU A 33 9.66 -26.81 -17.25
CA GLU A 33 8.92 -26.45 -16.03
C GLU A 33 7.77 -25.48 -16.34
N TYR A 34 8.00 -24.52 -17.23
CA TYR A 34 6.96 -23.61 -17.70
C TYR A 34 5.84 -24.34 -18.43
N ASP A 35 6.17 -25.26 -19.35
CA ASP A 35 5.18 -26.01 -20.11
C ASP A 35 4.36 -26.95 -19.21
N GLU A 36 4.98 -27.58 -18.23
CA GLU A 36 4.30 -28.38 -17.21
C GLU A 36 3.35 -27.54 -16.35
N ALA A 37 3.82 -26.39 -15.86
CA ALA A 37 3.02 -25.47 -15.06
C ALA A 37 1.85 -24.89 -15.86
N ASN A 38 2.09 -24.50 -17.11
CA ASN A 38 1.07 -23.95 -18.01
C ASN A 38 0.03 -25.00 -18.40
N THR A 39 0.46 -26.24 -18.65
CA THR A 39 -0.45 -27.38 -18.90
C THR A 39 -1.32 -27.63 -17.67
N THR A 40 -0.72 -27.67 -16.48
CA THR A 40 -1.44 -27.86 -15.21
C THR A 40 -2.45 -26.74 -14.98
N PHE A 41 -2.06 -25.48 -15.22
CA PHE A 41 -2.94 -24.32 -15.12
C PHE A 41 -4.13 -24.44 -16.06
N ARG A 42 -3.90 -24.79 -17.34
CA ARG A 42 -4.97 -24.96 -18.33
C ARG A 42 -5.92 -26.09 -17.96
N MET A 43 -5.40 -27.21 -17.47
CA MET A 43 -6.21 -28.32 -16.98
C MET A 43 -7.09 -27.90 -15.79
N LEU A 44 -6.50 -27.24 -14.79
CA LEU A 44 -7.21 -26.77 -13.61
C LEU A 44 -8.27 -25.72 -13.96
N LEU A 45 -7.95 -24.78 -14.84
CA LEU A 45 -8.89 -23.76 -15.31
C LEU A 45 -10.08 -24.40 -16.03
N SER A 46 -9.82 -25.35 -16.92
CA SER A 46 -10.85 -26.08 -17.67
C SER A 46 -11.77 -26.86 -16.72
N GLU A 47 -11.20 -27.62 -15.79
CA GLU A 47 -11.96 -28.41 -14.82
C GLU A 47 -12.76 -27.51 -13.87
N SER A 48 -12.16 -26.44 -13.35
CA SER A 48 -12.85 -25.48 -12.48
C SER A 48 -14.00 -24.79 -13.20
N THR A 49 -13.78 -24.37 -14.45
CA THR A 49 -14.82 -23.77 -15.29
C THR A 49 -15.95 -24.75 -15.55
N ARG A 50 -15.63 -26.02 -15.83
CA ARG A 50 -16.63 -27.09 -16.02
C ARG A 50 -17.45 -27.29 -14.76
N ARG A 51 -16.81 -27.40 -13.59
CA ARG A 51 -17.49 -27.54 -12.28
C ARG A 51 -18.41 -26.36 -12.00
N LEU A 52 -17.93 -25.13 -12.22
CA LEU A 52 -18.72 -23.91 -12.07
C LEU A 52 -19.94 -23.90 -13.01
N LYS A 53 -19.80 -24.31 -14.28
CA LYS A 53 -20.93 -24.43 -15.21
C LYS A 53 -21.99 -25.42 -14.71
N VAL A 54 -21.56 -26.57 -14.17
CA VAL A 54 -22.48 -27.57 -13.61
C VAL A 54 -23.22 -27.01 -12.38
N LEU A 55 -22.51 -26.36 -11.47
CA LEU A 55 -23.10 -25.74 -10.27
C LEU A 55 -24.05 -24.59 -10.63
N SER A 56 -23.64 -23.72 -11.56
CA SER A 56 -24.47 -22.60 -12.05
C SER A 56 -25.79 -23.09 -12.65
N LYS A 57 -25.78 -24.18 -13.42
CA LYS A 57 -27.03 -24.79 -13.93
C LYS A 57 -27.93 -25.32 -12.81
N LYS A 58 -27.35 -25.89 -11.74
CA LYS A 58 -28.12 -26.43 -10.60
C LYS A 58 -28.67 -25.36 -9.67
N LEU A 59 -27.92 -24.28 -9.46
CA LEU A 59 -28.15 -23.28 -8.42
C LEU A 59 -28.46 -21.88 -8.97
N GLY A 60 -28.59 -21.71 -10.28
CA GLY A 60 -28.73 -20.40 -10.92
C GLY A 60 -29.83 -19.53 -10.31
N SER A 61 -31.02 -20.09 -10.09
CA SER A 61 -32.16 -19.35 -9.53
C SER A 61 -31.92 -18.87 -8.08
N CYS A 62 -31.28 -19.68 -7.23
CA CYS A 62 -30.98 -19.26 -5.87
C CYS A 62 -29.80 -18.28 -5.81
N ILE A 63 -28.85 -18.38 -6.73
CA ILE A 63 -27.75 -17.42 -6.88
C ILE A 63 -28.29 -16.04 -7.29
N GLU A 64 -29.17 -15.96 -8.30
CA GLU A 64 -29.74 -14.67 -8.73
C GLU A 64 -30.55 -13.98 -7.63
N ARG A 65 -31.29 -14.73 -6.82
CA ARG A 65 -32.01 -14.16 -5.68
C ARG A 65 -31.09 -13.69 -4.56
N ALA A 66 -29.96 -14.37 -4.35
CA ALA A 66 -29.00 -14.04 -3.29
C ALA A 66 -28.04 -12.91 -3.70
N ARG A 67 -27.83 -12.70 -5.00
CA ARG A 67 -26.88 -11.74 -5.56
C ARG A 67 -27.04 -10.32 -4.98
N PRO A 68 -28.25 -9.70 -4.92
CA PRO A 68 -28.41 -8.34 -4.40
C PRO A 68 -27.97 -8.20 -2.93
N TYR A 69 -28.19 -9.24 -2.12
CA TYR A 69 -27.76 -9.24 -0.71
C TYR A 69 -26.23 -9.21 -0.60
N TYR A 70 -25.53 -10.04 -1.38
CA TYR A 70 -24.07 -10.09 -1.32
C TYR A 70 -23.42 -8.84 -1.92
N GLU A 71 -23.99 -8.27 -2.99
CA GLU A 71 -23.55 -6.98 -3.55
C GLU A 71 -23.70 -5.85 -2.52
N ALA A 72 -24.86 -5.77 -1.85
CA ALA A 72 -25.07 -4.79 -0.78
C ALA A 72 -24.13 -5.02 0.42
N LEU A 73 -23.86 -6.27 0.78
CA LEU A 73 -22.93 -6.61 1.84
C LEU A 73 -21.50 -6.18 1.52
N GLU A 74 -21.07 -6.32 0.27
CA GLU A 74 -19.74 -5.88 -0.19
C GLU A 74 -19.62 -4.35 -0.13
N ILE A 75 -20.64 -3.63 -0.58
CA ILE A 75 -20.72 -2.17 -0.46
C ILE A 75 -20.67 -1.74 1.01
N ALA A 76 -21.45 -2.38 1.88
CA ALA A 76 -21.49 -2.07 3.31
C ALA A 76 -20.12 -2.32 3.98
N LYS A 77 -19.43 -3.42 3.65
CA LYS A 77 -18.08 -3.70 4.16
C LYS A 77 -17.08 -2.65 3.70
N LYS A 78 -17.15 -2.23 2.43
CA LYS A 78 -16.26 -1.19 1.90
C LYS A 78 -16.50 0.15 2.60
N ALA A 79 -17.75 0.56 2.73
CA ALA A 79 -18.13 1.78 3.46
C ALA A 79 -17.71 1.73 4.93
N GLN A 80 -17.85 0.56 5.58
CA GLN A 80 -17.40 0.37 6.96
C GLN A 80 -15.88 0.55 7.08
N GLN A 81 -15.09 -0.03 6.18
CA GLN A 81 -13.63 0.12 6.18
C GLN A 81 -13.21 1.57 5.94
N GLU A 82 -13.86 2.27 5.02
CA GLU A 82 -13.61 3.69 4.76
C GLU A 82 -13.97 4.54 5.99
N CYS A 83 -15.12 4.28 6.62
CA CYS A 83 -15.52 4.93 7.86
C CYS A 83 -14.52 4.70 8.99
N GLN A 84 -14.04 3.46 9.17
CA GLN A 84 -13.03 3.13 10.19
C GLN A 84 -11.72 3.88 9.94
N LYS A 85 -11.21 3.87 8.69
CA LYS A 85 -10.00 4.61 8.33
C LYS A 85 -10.15 6.09 8.64
N ALA A 86 -11.31 6.65 8.30
CA ALA A 86 -11.57 8.05 8.51
C ALA A 86 -11.75 8.41 10.00
N ALA A 87 -12.38 7.55 10.79
CA ALA A 87 -12.48 7.70 12.23
C ALA A 87 -11.10 7.71 12.91
N VAL A 88 -10.19 6.82 12.50
CA VAL A 88 -8.80 6.79 12.99
C VAL A 88 -8.06 8.09 12.63
N GLN A 89 -8.22 8.58 11.40
CA GLN A 89 -7.62 9.84 10.98
C GLN A 89 -8.16 11.03 11.78
N PHE A 90 -9.47 11.07 12.02
CA PHE A 90 -10.12 12.09 12.83
C PHE A 90 -9.63 12.05 14.29
N GLN A 91 -9.54 10.87 14.89
CA GLN A 91 -9.00 10.71 16.23
C GLN A 91 -7.56 11.25 16.32
N ARG A 92 -6.70 10.86 15.36
CA ARG A 92 -5.32 11.36 15.31
C ARG A 92 -5.25 12.88 15.14
N ALA A 93 -6.10 13.45 14.28
CA ALA A 93 -6.16 14.90 14.10
C ALA A 93 -6.57 15.62 15.39
N ASN A 94 -7.53 15.06 16.13
CA ASN A 94 -7.96 15.61 17.43
C ASN A 94 -6.86 15.53 18.49
N GLU A 95 -6.15 14.41 18.57
CA GLU A 95 -5.03 14.24 19.50
C GLU A 95 -3.93 15.28 19.24
N ILE A 96 -3.57 15.48 17.97
CA ILE A 96 -2.57 16.49 17.58
C ILE A 96 -3.07 17.90 17.89
N HIS A 97 -4.34 18.19 17.61
CA HIS A 97 -4.96 19.48 17.93
C HIS A 97 -4.96 19.78 19.43
N ALA A 98 -5.29 18.79 20.26
CA ALA A 98 -5.26 18.91 21.71
C ALA A 98 -3.85 19.20 22.23
N ALA A 99 -2.84 18.45 21.75
CA ALA A 99 -1.44 18.67 22.12
C ALA A 99 -0.93 20.05 21.67
N ALA A 100 -1.35 20.53 20.49
CA ALA A 100 -0.98 21.86 20.00
C ALA A 100 -1.61 22.97 20.85
N LYS A 101 -2.87 22.82 21.27
CA LYS A 101 -3.52 23.74 22.23
C LYS A 101 -2.81 23.77 23.58
N GLU A 102 -2.45 22.60 24.11
CA GLU A 102 -1.68 22.52 25.36
C GLU A 102 -0.32 23.21 25.25
N THR A 103 0.36 23.04 24.11
CA THR A 103 1.65 23.71 23.84
C THR A 103 1.50 25.23 23.83
N VAL A 104 0.45 25.78 23.21
CA VAL A 104 0.17 27.22 23.21
C VAL A 104 -0.14 27.69 24.64
N ALA A 105 -1.00 26.99 25.37
CA ALA A 105 -1.35 27.34 26.75
C ALA A 105 -0.12 27.34 27.69
N LEU A 106 0.77 26.36 27.55
CA LEU A 106 2.03 26.31 28.30
C LEU A 106 2.97 27.44 27.93
N ALA A 107 3.03 27.82 26.64
CA ALA A 107 3.83 28.96 26.20
C ALA A 107 3.29 30.28 26.79
N GLU A 108 1.97 30.50 26.75
CA GLU A 108 1.31 31.66 27.37
C GLU A 108 1.54 31.71 28.89
N GLN A 109 1.41 30.57 29.59
CA GLN A 109 1.64 30.51 31.03
C GLN A 109 3.10 30.85 31.37
N ARG A 110 4.07 30.30 30.64
CA ARG A 110 5.51 30.60 30.85
C ARG A 110 5.82 32.06 30.60
N PHE A 111 5.20 32.68 29.61
CA PHE A 111 5.34 34.10 29.33
C PHE A 111 4.82 34.98 30.46
N LEU A 112 3.63 34.68 30.98
CA LEU A 112 3.05 35.40 32.11
C LEU A 112 3.89 35.22 33.39
N SER A 113 4.52 34.06 33.57
CA SER A 113 5.36 33.75 34.72
C SER A 113 6.73 34.45 34.70
N ASN A 114 7.34 34.60 33.51
CA ASN A 114 8.70 35.13 33.33
C ASN A 114 8.72 36.58 32.79
N GLN A 115 7.64 37.32 32.99
CA GLN A 115 7.40 38.64 32.39
C GLN A 115 8.47 39.70 32.74
N HIS A 116 9.24 39.50 33.81
CA HIS A 116 10.29 40.43 34.28
C HIS A 116 11.72 40.04 33.87
N GLU A 117 11.95 38.84 33.33
CA GLU A 117 13.31 38.37 32.96
C GLU A 117 13.53 38.19 31.46
N TRP A 118 12.47 37.95 30.66
CA TRP A 118 12.63 37.55 29.26
C TRP A 118 12.18 38.66 28.29
N GLN A 119 13.09 39.11 27.44
CA GLN A 119 12.73 39.86 26.23
C GLN A 119 12.05 38.87 25.27
N PHE A 120 10.92 39.27 24.69
CA PHE A 120 10.17 38.46 23.72
C PHE A 120 11.06 38.18 22.50
N ASP A 121 11.81 37.08 22.53
CA ASP A 121 12.88 36.82 21.57
C ASP A 121 12.32 36.21 20.28
N ASN A 122 13.02 36.41 19.16
CA ASN A 122 12.54 36.07 17.82
C ASN A 122 12.22 34.56 17.68
N ALA A 123 13.05 33.70 18.29
CA ALA A 123 12.83 32.25 18.33
C ALA A 123 11.55 31.84 19.08
N TRP A 124 11.13 32.61 20.08
CA TRP A 124 9.90 32.32 20.84
C TRP A 124 8.66 32.76 20.06
N GLN A 125 8.76 33.88 19.35
CA GLN A 125 7.72 34.35 18.41
C GLN A 125 7.50 33.35 17.27
N GLU A 126 8.56 32.79 16.71
CA GLU A 126 8.48 31.74 15.69
C GLU A 126 7.84 30.45 16.22
N MET A 127 8.18 30.02 17.45
CA MET A 127 7.59 28.83 18.08
C MET A 127 6.07 28.99 18.25
N LEU A 128 5.61 30.17 18.69
CA LEU A 128 4.20 30.45 18.94
C LEU A 128 3.42 30.58 17.61
N ASN A 129 4.02 31.21 16.61
CA ASN A 129 3.46 31.26 15.25
C ASN A 129 3.33 29.85 14.64
N HIS A 130 4.37 29.01 14.78
CA HIS A 130 4.35 27.64 14.27
C HIS A 130 3.26 26.80 14.97
N ALA A 131 3.14 26.90 16.29
CA ALA A 131 2.09 26.21 17.04
C ALA A 131 0.69 26.70 16.63
N THR A 132 0.50 28.01 16.43
CA THR A 132 -0.79 28.60 16.03
C THR A 132 -1.20 28.17 14.62
N ILE A 133 -0.28 28.18 13.65
CA ILE A 133 -0.52 27.68 12.28
C ILE A 133 -0.88 26.19 12.32
N LYS A 134 -0.21 25.43 13.17
CA LYS A 134 -0.47 23.99 13.32
C LYS A 134 -1.88 23.73 13.87
N VAL A 135 -2.33 24.50 14.86
CA VAL A 135 -3.70 24.46 15.39
C VAL A 135 -4.75 24.77 14.31
N THR A 136 -4.54 25.81 13.49
CA THR A 136 -5.51 26.21 12.45
C THR A 136 -5.59 25.22 11.29
N LEU A 137 -4.46 24.64 10.87
CA LEU A 137 -4.41 23.60 9.85
C LEU A 137 -5.19 22.35 10.29
N TYR A 138 -4.95 21.84 11.51
CA TYR A 138 -5.63 20.64 11.98
C TYR A 138 -7.11 20.87 12.34
N ALA A 139 -7.48 22.08 12.79
CA ALA A 139 -8.89 22.45 12.96
C ALA A 139 -9.65 22.46 11.63
N SER A 140 -9.00 22.91 10.54
CA SER A 140 -9.59 22.96 9.20
C SER A 140 -9.77 21.55 8.61
N SER A 141 -8.79 20.67 8.77
CA SER A 141 -8.89 19.25 8.35
C SER A 141 -9.98 18.47 9.10
N GLY A 142 -10.26 18.82 10.36
CA GLY A 142 -11.38 18.25 11.12
C GLY A 142 -12.77 18.73 10.63
N LEU A 143 -12.86 19.97 10.12
CA LEU A 143 -14.11 20.57 9.63
C LEU A 143 -14.47 20.12 8.20
N GLU A 144 -13.50 19.99 7.29
CA GLU A 144 -13.75 19.47 5.93
C GLU A 144 -14.29 18.02 5.93
N PHE A 145 -13.92 17.24 6.94
CA PHE A 145 -14.39 15.88 7.12
C PHE A 145 -15.87 15.81 7.55
N SER A 146 -16.34 16.78 8.34
CA SER A 146 -17.76 16.86 8.77
C SER A 146 -18.71 17.22 7.61
N LEU A 147 -18.22 17.86 6.54
CA LEU A 147 -19.03 18.29 5.40
C LEU A 147 -19.07 17.26 4.25
N ASN A 148 -18.11 16.34 4.20
CA ASN A 148 -17.97 15.33 3.12
C ASN A 148 -18.29 13.89 3.56
N GLY A 149 -18.93 13.70 4.72
CA GLY A 149 -19.47 12.40 5.11
C GLY A 149 -20.47 11.87 4.06
N PRO A 150 -20.58 10.53 3.89
CA PRO A 150 -21.41 9.94 2.84
C PRO A 150 -22.85 10.43 2.98
N LYS A 151 -23.30 11.24 2.01
CA LYS A 151 -24.71 11.63 1.90
C LYS A 151 -25.52 10.36 1.72
N SER A 152 -26.30 10.03 2.74
CA SER A 152 -27.25 8.94 2.72
C SER A 152 -28.28 9.22 1.62
N GLY A 153 -28.26 8.40 0.57
CA GLY A 153 -29.22 8.39 -0.54
C GLY A 153 -29.32 6.98 -1.07
#